data_AF-A0A357GTS8-F1
#
_entry.id   AF-A0A357GTS8-F1
#
_cell.length_a   1.000
_cell.length_b   1.000
_cell.length_c   1.000
_cell.angle_alpha   90.00
_cell.angle_beta   90.00
_cell.angle_gamma   90.00
#
_symmetry.space_group_name_H-M   'P 1'
#
loop_
_entity.id
_entity.type
_entity.pdbx_description
1 polymer ?
#
loop_
_entity_poly.entity_id
_entity_poly.type
_entity_poly.pdbx_seq_one_letter_code
_entity_poly.pdbx_strand_id
1 'polypeptide(L)'
;MQKEKNYAFIDGQNLHMGTTKTDPSWKIDFKKFRIFLKDKYHVEIAYYFLGCVFEEKRDLYTKIQEAGFILVFREHNAAMIGKKKGNVDADIVFSIMKKLYEKEDFDKIILISGDGDYKRMVDFLIEEKRFKKVLFPNKKFASSLYKKLGSEHFDYLDKEDIKDKIKK
;
A
#
# COMPACT_ATOMS: atom_id res chain seq x y z
N MET A 1 -7.86 -25.43 8.99
CA MET A 1 -7.91 -24.57 7.79
C MET A 1 -6.54 -23.92 7.64
N GLN A 2 -5.94 -23.93 6.44
CA GLN A 2 -4.71 -23.16 6.21
C GLN A 2 -5.00 -21.68 6.46
N LYS A 3 -4.08 -21.00 7.14
CA LYS A 3 -4.17 -19.55 7.39
C LYS A 3 -3.94 -18.84 6.06
N GLU A 4 -4.82 -17.91 5.68
CA GLU A 4 -4.67 -17.15 4.44
C GLU A 4 -3.26 -16.51 4.37
N LYS A 5 -2.65 -16.52 3.18
CA LYS A 5 -1.36 -15.92 2.87
C LYS A 5 -1.57 -14.77 1.90
N ASN A 6 -1.81 -13.58 2.43
CA ASN A 6 -2.08 -12.40 1.60
C ASN A 6 -0.83 -11.54 1.42
N TYR A 7 -0.73 -10.86 0.28
CA TYR A 7 0.35 -9.88 0.01
C TYR A 7 -0.19 -8.45 0.00
N ALA A 8 0.56 -7.54 0.59
CA ALA A 8 0.25 -6.12 0.61
C ALA A 8 1.16 -5.33 -0.33
N PHE A 9 0.57 -4.40 -1.08
CA PHE A 9 1.28 -3.47 -1.96
C PHE A 9 0.92 -2.05 -1.54
N ILE A 10 1.93 -1.30 -1.14
CA ILE A 10 1.75 0.00 -0.49
C ILE A 10 2.37 1.08 -1.36
N ASP A 11 1.53 2.02 -1.81
CA ASP A 11 2.01 3.27 -2.37
C ASP A 11 2.46 4.18 -1.22
N GLY A 12 3.78 4.27 -1.01
CA GLY A 12 4.35 5.01 0.10
C GLY A 12 4.06 6.50 0.04
N GLN A 13 3.96 7.08 -1.16
CA GLN A 13 3.65 8.49 -1.34
C GLN A 13 2.18 8.76 -1.02
N ASN A 14 1.27 7.92 -1.53
CA ASN A 14 -0.16 8.07 -1.26
C ASN A 14 -0.48 7.87 0.22
N LEU A 15 0.13 6.86 0.86
CA LEU A 15 0.01 6.63 2.30
C LEU A 15 0.51 7.82 3.13
N HIS A 16 1.69 8.35 2.80
CA HIS A 16 2.25 9.49 3.50
C HIS A 16 1.38 10.74 3.34
N MET A 17 0.96 11.07 2.11
CA MET A 17 0.14 12.24 1.84
C MET A 17 -1.24 12.11 2.48
N GLY A 18 -1.88 10.95 2.40
CA GLY A 18 -3.20 10.70 2.96
C GLY A 18 -3.26 10.73 4.49
N THR A 19 -2.12 10.58 5.19
CA THR A 19 -2.08 10.65 6.66
C THR A 19 -1.59 12.01 7.17
N THR A 20 -0.58 12.60 6.51
CA THR A 20 0.05 13.84 6.97
C THR A 20 -0.60 15.12 6.45
N LYS A 21 -1.29 15.10 5.29
CA LYS A 21 -2.02 16.27 4.77
C LYS A 21 -3.46 16.35 5.28
N THR A 22 -3.71 15.82 6.47
CA THR A 22 -5.02 15.79 7.11
C THR A 22 -5.05 16.77 8.27
N ASP A 23 -6.25 17.11 8.73
CA ASP A 23 -6.45 17.94 9.92
C ASP A 23 -7.37 17.20 10.91
N PRO A 24 -6.86 16.75 12.07
CA PRO A 24 -5.46 16.83 12.52
C PRO A 24 -4.56 15.82 11.79
N SER A 25 -3.35 16.28 11.43
CA SER A 25 -2.34 15.42 10.79
C SER A 25 -1.91 14.30 11.73
N TRP A 26 -1.54 13.15 11.16
CA TRP A 26 -1.02 12.03 11.93
C TRP A 26 0.03 11.25 11.17
N LYS A 27 0.81 10.44 11.90
CA LYS A 27 1.90 9.64 11.35
C LYS A 27 1.69 8.17 11.70
N ILE A 28 2.00 7.30 10.75
CA ILE A 28 1.97 5.86 10.94
C ILE A 28 3.17 5.42 11.78
N ASP A 29 2.90 4.56 12.76
CA ASP A 29 3.88 3.67 13.36
C ASP A 29 3.98 2.42 12.48
N PHE A 30 5.11 2.27 11.78
CA PHE A 30 5.28 1.17 10.83
C PHE A 30 5.27 -0.21 11.51
N LYS A 31 5.76 -0.33 12.75
CA LYS A 31 5.75 -1.61 13.48
C LYS A 31 4.31 -2.02 13.80
N LYS A 32 3.54 -1.09 14.38
CA LYS A 32 2.12 -1.33 14.65
C LYS A 32 1.33 -1.58 13.37
N PHE A 33 1.61 -0.84 12.30
CA PHE A 33 0.96 -1.03 11.02
C PHE A 33 1.25 -2.40 10.40
N ARG A 34 2.49 -2.88 10.48
CA ARG A 34 2.83 -4.24 10.03
C ARG A 34 2.07 -5.31 10.80
N ILE A 35 1.99 -5.16 12.13
CA ILE A 35 1.23 -6.06 13.02
C ILE A 35 -0.25 -6.05 12.63
N PHE A 36 -0.84 -4.86 12.47
CA PHE A 36 -2.23 -4.72 12.01
C PHE A 36 -2.51 -5.44 10.69
N LEU A 37 -1.64 -5.28 9.69
CA LEU A 37 -1.76 -5.97 8.40
C LEU A 37 -1.67 -7.50 8.56
N LYS A 38 -0.74 -7.98 9.40
CA LYS A 38 -0.56 -9.40 9.69
C LYS A 38 -1.77 -10.01 10.40
N ASP A 39 -2.27 -9.33 11.43
CA ASP A 39 -3.27 -9.90 12.32
C ASP A 39 -4.68 -9.79 11.73
N LYS A 40 -5.03 -8.63 11.16
CA LYS A 40 -6.38 -8.39 10.60
C LYS A 40 -6.55 -8.99 9.22
N TYR A 41 -5.50 -8.96 8.39
CA TYR A 41 -5.59 -9.32 6.98
C TYR A 41 -4.64 -10.45 6.56
N HIS A 42 -3.96 -11.09 7.51
CA HIS A 42 -3.05 -12.22 7.23
C HIS A 42 -1.99 -11.89 6.17
N VAL A 43 -1.46 -10.66 6.23
CA VAL A 43 -0.40 -10.22 5.32
C VAL A 43 0.93 -10.89 5.70
N GLU A 44 1.38 -11.79 4.84
CA GLU A 44 2.65 -12.48 4.96
C GLU A 44 3.80 -11.61 4.44
N ILE A 45 3.65 -11.04 3.23
CA ILE A 45 4.63 -10.13 2.62
C ILE A 45 4.00 -8.77 2.36
N ALA A 46 4.71 -7.70 2.72
CA ALA A 46 4.27 -6.33 2.48
C ALA A 46 5.35 -5.54 1.72
N TYR A 47 5.06 -5.20 0.47
CA TYR A 47 5.91 -4.40 -0.40
C TYR A 47 5.57 -2.92 -0.25
N TYR A 48 6.58 -2.10 0.01
CA TYR A 48 6.46 -0.67 0.22
C TYR A 48 7.20 0.08 -0.89
N PHE A 49 6.43 0.68 -1.79
CA PHE A 49 6.95 1.30 -3.00
C PHE A 49 7.29 2.77 -2.78
N LEU A 50 8.47 3.17 -3.26
CA LEU A 50 8.97 4.53 -3.20
C LEU A 50 9.50 4.98 -4.56
N GLY A 51 9.02 6.14 -5.01
CA GLY A 51 9.34 6.67 -6.33
C GLY A 51 10.72 7.32 -6.43
N CYS A 52 11.50 7.45 -5.35
CA CYS A 52 12.87 7.98 -5.36
C CYS A 52 13.59 7.64 -4.06
N VAL A 53 14.92 7.52 -4.11
CA VAL A 53 15.80 7.40 -2.95
C VAL A 53 16.32 8.80 -2.59
N PHE A 54 16.20 9.16 -1.32
CA PHE A 54 16.72 10.40 -0.75
C PHE A 54 17.66 10.02 0.39
N GLU A 55 18.94 10.41 0.32
CA GLU A 55 19.94 10.04 1.33
C GLU A 55 19.54 10.54 2.72
N GLU A 56 18.94 11.72 2.81
CA GLU A 56 18.45 12.33 4.05
C GLU A 56 17.28 11.56 4.70
N LYS A 57 16.69 10.59 4.00
CA LYS A 57 15.59 9.75 4.50
C LYS A 57 16.04 8.35 4.92
N ARG A 58 17.35 8.10 5.04
CA ARG A 58 17.90 6.79 5.42
C ARG A 58 17.24 6.20 6.67
N ASP A 59 17.05 7.00 7.72
CA ASP A 59 16.41 6.57 8.96
C ASP A 59 14.96 6.11 8.77
N LEU A 60 14.23 6.73 7.84
CA LEU A 60 12.87 6.31 7.49
C LEU A 60 12.89 4.95 6.79
N TYR A 61 13.82 4.76 5.86
CA TYR A 61 13.98 3.49 5.15
C TYR A 61 14.33 2.35 6.11
N THR A 62 15.28 2.59 7.02
CA THR A 62 15.62 1.64 8.09
C THR A 62 14.39 1.30 8.94
N LYS A 63 13.61 2.29 9.38
CA LYS A 63 12.38 2.05 10.17
C LYS A 63 11.34 1.21 9.43
N ILE A 64 11.19 1.41 8.11
CA ILE A 64 10.27 0.64 7.29
C ILE A 64 10.77 -0.81 7.14
N GLN A 65 12.06 -1.02 6.88
CA GLN A 65 12.63 -2.36 6.76
C GLN A 65 12.61 -3.13 8.08
N GLU A 66 13.01 -2.50 9.19
CA GLU A 66 12.97 -3.09 10.53
C GLU A 66 11.54 -3.45 10.98
N ALA A 67 10.53 -2.72 10.47
CA ALA A 67 9.14 -3.07 10.69
C ALA A 67 8.67 -4.28 9.85
N GLY A 68 9.51 -4.85 8.98
CA GLY A 68 9.21 -6.06 8.20
C GLY A 68 8.54 -5.78 6.86
N PHE A 69 8.77 -4.60 6.28
CA PHE A 69 8.37 -4.29 4.90
C PHE A 69 9.53 -4.49 3.92
N ILE A 70 9.23 -4.96 2.72
CA ILE A 70 10.18 -5.00 1.61
C ILE A 70 10.11 -3.66 0.89
N LEU A 71 11.18 -2.87 0.96
CA LEU A 71 11.28 -1.62 0.20
C LEU A 71 11.52 -1.92 -1.27
N VAL A 72 10.69 -1.34 -2.13
CA VAL A 72 10.84 -1.38 -3.59
C VAL A 72 10.98 0.05 -4.09
N PHE A 73 12.11 0.34 -4.72
CA PHE A 73 12.34 1.64 -5.32
C PHE A 73 12.08 1.56 -6.81
N ARG A 74 11.44 2.59 -7.37
CA ARG A 74 11.39 2.75 -8.81
C ARG A 74 12.82 2.86 -9.34
N GLU A 75 13.13 2.12 -10.40
CA GLU A 75 14.42 2.23 -11.07
C GLU A 75 14.58 3.64 -11.66
N HIS A 76 15.60 4.36 -11.21
CA HIS A 76 16.03 5.61 -11.83
C HIS A 76 17.31 5.37 -12.61
N ASN A 77 17.34 5.91 -13.83
CA ASN A 77 18.63 6.29 -14.40
C ASN A 77 19.20 7.43 -13.55
N ALA A 78 20.45 7.31 -13.10
CA ALA A 78 21.12 8.31 -12.26
C ALA A 78 21.06 9.75 -12.83
N ALA A 79 20.86 9.90 -14.14
CA ALA A 79 20.66 11.18 -14.83
C ALA A 79 19.30 11.88 -14.55
N MET A 80 18.36 11.22 -13.88
CA MET A 80 17.01 11.74 -13.56
C MET A 80 16.83 12.13 -12.08
N ILE A 81 17.87 11.96 -11.26
CA ILE A 81 17.89 12.37 -9.86
C ILE A 81 17.66 13.90 -9.82
N GLY A 82 16.48 14.31 -9.38
CA GLY A 82 16.12 15.72 -9.16
C GLY A 82 15.12 16.34 -10.13
N LYS A 83 14.73 15.69 -11.25
CA LYS A 83 13.82 16.33 -12.24
C LYS A 83 12.36 15.88 -12.23
N LYS A 84 12.00 14.77 -11.59
CA LYS A 84 10.58 14.41 -11.37
C LYS A 84 10.42 13.43 -10.22
N LYS A 85 9.55 13.79 -9.26
CA LYS A 85 9.01 12.85 -8.27
C LYS A 85 8.15 11.84 -9.03
N GLY A 86 8.75 10.70 -9.42
CA GLY A 86 8.05 9.67 -10.17
C GLY A 86 6.97 9.01 -9.30
N ASN A 87 5.77 8.83 -9.84
CA ASN A 87 4.79 7.91 -9.25
C ASN A 87 5.30 6.47 -9.37
N VAL A 88 4.72 5.57 -8.58
CA VAL A 88 5.07 4.14 -8.54
C VAL A 88 3.95 3.27 -9.10
N ASP A 89 2.96 3.89 -9.75
CA ASP A 89 1.71 3.23 -10.10
C ASP A 89 1.94 2.08 -11.09
N ALA A 90 2.75 2.34 -12.13
CA ALA A 90 3.14 1.31 -13.09
C ALA A 90 3.95 0.18 -12.43
N ASP A 91 4.86 0.51 -11.51
CA ASP A 91 5.69 -0.46 -10.80
C ASP A 91 4.85 -1.38 -9.91
N ILE A 92 3.87 -0.82 -9.18
CA ILE A 92 2.93 -1.58 -8.34
C ILE A 92 2.08 -2.49 -9.21
N VAL A 93 1.46 -1.96 -10.27
CA VAL A 93 0.62 -2.75 -11.19
C VAL A 93 1.43 -3.88 -11.81
N PHE A 94 2.62 -3.58 -12.33
CA PHE A 94 3.49 -4.59 -12.94
C PHE A 94 3.92 -5.66 -11.93
N SER A 95 4.33 -5.25 -10.72
CA SER A 95 4.72 -6.20 -9.67
C SER A 95 3.59 -7.17 -9.33
N ILE A 96 2.36 -6.66 -9.19
CA ILE A 96 1.17 -7.49 -8.97
C ILE A 96 0.93 -8.46 -10.13
N MET A 97 0.90 -7.94 -11.36
CA MET A 97 0.62 -8.75 -12.55
C MET A 97 1.68 -9.83 -12.78
N LYS A 98 2.95 -9.50 -12.58
CA LYS A 98 4.06 -10.45 -12.68
C LYS A 98 3.87 -11.61 -11.71
N LYS A 99 3.53 -11.33 -10.45
CA LYS A 99 3.32 -12.35 -9.41
C LYS A 99 2.14 -13.26 -9.70
N LEU A 100 1.07 -12.72 -10.30
CA LEU A 100 -0.06 -13.52 -10.78
C LEU A 100 0.34 -14.43 -11.95
N TYR A 101 1.07 -13.87 -12.93
CA TYR A 101 1.55 -14.61 -14.10
C TYR A 101 2.51 -15.74 -13.73
N GLU A 102 3.43 -15.47 -12.80
CA GLU A 102 4.39 -16.46 -12.26
C GLU A 102 3.75 -17.47 -11.30
N LYS A 103 2.45 -17.31 -10.98
CA LYS A 103 1.68 -18.19 -10.09
C LYS A 103 2.33 -18.36 -8.72
N GLU A 104 2.82 -17.27 -8.14
CA GLU A 104 3.35 -17.30 -6.77
C GLU A 104 2.29 -17.80 -5.77
N ASP A 105 2.73 -18.51 -4.73
CA ASP A 105 1.89 -19.08 -3.67
C ASP A 105 1.38 -18.00 -2.70
N PHE A 106 0.37 -17.25 -3.12
CA PHE A 106 -0.38 -16.31 -2.27
C PHE A 106 -1.87 -16.32 -2.62
N ASP A 107 -2.71 -16.09 -1.62
CA ASP A 107 -4.17 -16.11 -1.79
C ASP A 107 -4.66 -14.84 -2.47
N LYS A 108 -4.52 -13.70 -1.79
CA LYS A 108 -5.11 -12.44 -2.24
C LYS A 108 -4.22 -11.23 -2.02
N ILE A 109 -4.56 -10.18 -2.75
CA ILE A 109 -3.85 -8.90 -2.78
C ILE A 109 -4.59 -7.88 -1.92
N ILE A 110 -3.81 -7.11 -1.16
CA ILE A 110 -4.25 -5.94 -0.42
C ILE A 110 -3.50 -4.72 -0.95
N LEU A 111 -4.24 -3.71 -1.40
CA LEU A 111 -3.67 -2.46 -1.90
C LEU A 111 -3.80 -1.37 -0.85
N ILE A 112 -2.74 -0.62 -0.58
CA ILE A 112 -2.79 0.56 0.31
C ILE A 112 -2.54 1.78 -0.57
N SER A 113 -3.63 2.38 -1.04
CA SER A 113 -3.65 3.64 -1.80
C SER A 113 -5.08 4.15 -1.93
N GLY A 114 -5.24 5.47 -2.01
CA GLY A 114 -6.47 6.16 -2.41
C GLY A 114 -6.55 6.50 -3.90
N ASP A 115 -5.50 6.19 -4.67
CA ASP A 115 -5.42 6.58 -6.08
C ASP A 115 -6.40 5.81 -6.97
N GLY A 116 -7.07 6.55 -7.85
CA GLY A 116 -8.03 6.01 -8.81
C GLY A 116 -7.38 5.26 -9.96
N ASP A 117 -6.10 5.50 -10.24
CA ASP A 117 -5.39 4.86 -11.36
C ASP A 117 -5.27 3.34 -11.18
N TYR A 118 -5.36 2.84 -9.93
CA TYR A 118 -5.40 1.41 -9.64
C TYR A 118 -6.77 0.76 -9.86
N LYS A 119 -7.85 1.52 -10.12
CA LYS A 119 -9.23 0.99 -10.15
C LYS A 119 -9.39 -0.16 -11.14
N ARG A 120 -8.84 -0.02 -12.34
CA ARG A 120 -8.92 -1.06 -13.39
C ARG A 120 -8.26 -2.37 -12.95
N MET A 121 -7.11 -2.27 -12.28
CA MET A 121 -6.45 -3.43 -11.68
C MET A 121 -7.30 -4.03 -10.56
N VAL A 122 -7.85 -3.21 -9.67
CA VAL A 122 -8.70 -3.68 -8.57
C VAL A 122 -9.91 -4.47 -9.10
N ASP A 123 -10.60 -3.96 -10.11
CA ASP A 123 -11.76 -4.63 -10.71
C ASP A 123 -11.38 -6.00 -11.29
N PHE A 124 -10.31 -6.03 -12.08
CA PHE A 124 -9.78 -7.29 -12.61
C PHE A 124 -9.43 -8.30 -11.51
N LEU A 125 -8.77 -7.87 -10.44
CA LEU A 125 -8.44 -8.75 -9.31
C LEU A 125 -9.68 -9.28 -8.57
N ILE A 126 -10.77 -8.51 -8.53
CA ILE A 126 -12.04 -8.94 -7.94
C ILE A 126 -12.67 -10.03 -8.81
N GLU A 127 -12.72 -9.82 -10.12
CA GLU A 127 -13.22 -10.80 -11.10
C GLU A 127 -12.44 -12.12 -11.01
N GLU A 128 -11.11 -12.04 -10.90
CA GLU A 128 -10.21 -13.18 -10.73
C GLU A 128 -10.23 -13.80 -9.32
N LYS A 129 -11.03 -13.25 -8.39
CA LYS A 129 -11.10 -13.67 -6.97
C LYS A 129 -9.75 -13.59 -6.23
N ARG A 130 -8.80 -12.80 -6.74
CA ARG A 130 -7.46 -12.55 -6.18
C ARG A 130 -7.38 -11.24 -5.38
N PHE A 131 -8.46 -10.49 -5.27
CA PHE A 131 -8.51 -9.27 -4.46
C PHE A 131 -9.07 -9.52 -3.06
N LYS A 132 -8.38 -9.04 -2.03
CA LYS A 132 -8.90 -9.00 -0.67
C LYS A 132 -9.54 -7.66 -0.38
N LYS A 133 -8.76 -6.58 -0.46
CA LYS A 133 -9.19 -5.25 0.01
C LYS A 133 -8.28 -4.12 -0.46
N VAL A 134 -8.83 -2.93 -0.68
CA VAL A 134 -8.07 -1.67 -0.71
C VAL A 134 -8.21 -0.95 0.64
N LEU A 135 -7.08 -0.55 1.23
CA LEU A 135 -7.04 0.23 2.46
C LEU A 135 -6.73 1.68 2.12
N PHE A 136 -7.76 2.51 2.18
CA PHE A 136 -7.64 3.93 1.90
C PHE A 136 -6.96 4.63 3.08
N PRO A 137 -5.85 5.36 2.85
CA PRO A 137 -5.19 6.13 3.91
C PRO A 137 -6.11 7.20 4.52
N ASN A 138 -7.05 7.71 3.72
CA ASN A 138 -7.99 8.75 4.12
C ASN A 138 -9.31 8.63 3.35
N LYS A 139 -10.45 8.70 4.06
CA LYS A 139 -11.78 8.62 3.45
C LYS A 139 -12.09 9.77 2.48
N LYS A 140 -11.64 10.99 2.77
CA LYS A 140 -11.86 12.21 1.96
C LYS A 140 -11.04 12.22 0.67
N PHE A 141 -9.85 11.61 0.68
CA PHE A 141 -8.94 11.59 -0.47
C PHE A 141 -9.05 10.32 -1.32
N ALA A 142 -9.89 9.37 -0.95
CA ALA A 142 -10.16 8.20 -1.78
C ALA A 142 -10.84 8.62 -3.09
N SER A 143 -10.35 8.12 -4.22
CA SER A 143 -10.90 8.44 -5.53
C SER A 143 -12.39 8.09 -5.63
N SER A 144 -13.16 8.98 -6.27
CA SER A 144 -14.60 8.79 -6.52
C SER A 144 -14.90 7.57 -7.38
N LEU A 145 -13.91 7.05 -8.12
CA LEU A 145 -14.00 5.82 -8.90
C LEU A 145 -14.34 4.60 -8.02
N TYR A 146 -13.97 4.62 -6.74
CA TYR A 146 -14.27 3.55 -5.79
C TYR A 146 -15.68 3.63 -5.19
N LYS A 147 -16.51 4.62 -5.54
CA LYS A 147 -17.88 4.75 -4.98
C LYS A 147 -18.78 3.53 -5.21
N LYS A 148 -18.56 2.79 -6.30
CA LYS A 148 -19.31 1.57 -6.64
C LYS A 148 -18.66 0.30 -6.10
N LEU A 149 -17.53 0.40 -5.40
CA LEU A 149 -16.84 -0.74 -4.83
C LEU A 149 -17.64 -1.29 -3.64
N GLY A 150 -17.86 -2.60 -3.60
CA GLY A 150 -18.53 -3.25 -2.48
C GLY A 150 -17.81 -3.01 -1.15
N SER A 151 -18.57 -2.85 -0.06
CA SER A 151 -18.03 -2.56 1.28
C SER A 151 -17.06 -3.64 1.81
N GLU A 152 -17.21 -4.86 1.31
CA GLU A 152 -16.33 -6.00 1.56
C GLU A 152 -14.92 -5.78 0.99
N HIS A 153 -14.77 -4.95 -0.05
CA HIS A 153 -13.53 -4.74 -0.80
C HIS A 153 -12.73 -3.50 -0.38
N PHE A 154 -13.18 -2.70 0.60
CA PHE A 154 -12.37 -1.60 1.12
C PHE A 154 -12.43 -1.44 2.65
N ASP A 155 -11.49 -0.71 3.22
CA ASP A 155 -11.55 -0.16 4.58
C ASP A 155 -10.75 1.15 4.63
N TYR A 156 -10.94 1.95 5.68
CA TYR A 156 -10.27 3.24 5.82
C TYR A 156 -9.32 3.22 7.02
N LEU A 157 -8.06 3.59 6.81
CA LEU A 157 -7.05 3.63 7.87
C LEU A 157 -7.24 4.80 8.85
N ASP A 158 -7.99 5.83 8.46
CA ASP A 158 -8.30 7.00 9.28
C ASP A 158 -9.54 6.83 10.17
N LYS A 159 -10.22 5.67 10.12
CA LYS A 159 -11.21 5.30 11.14
C LYS A 159 -10.54 5.25 12.51
N GLU A 160 -11.18 5.81 13.52
CA GLU A 160 -10.62 6.00 14.85
C GLU A 160 -10.08 4.71 15.49
N ASP A 161 -10.85 3.61 15.41
CA ASP A 161 -10.49 2.30 15.95
C ASP A 161 -9.25 1.66 15.29
N ILE A 162 -9.04 1.96 14.00
CA ILE A 162 -7.87 1.50 13.24
C ILE A 162 -6.71 2.45 13.46
N LYS A 163 -6.95 3.76 13.33
CA LYS A 163 -5.97 4.84 13.48
C LYS A 163 -5.29 4.75 14.84
N ASP A 164 -6.02 4.53 15.92
CA ASP A 164 -5.45 4.42 17.27
C ASP A 164 -4.51 3.22 17.43
N LYS A 165 -4.75 2.14 16.69
CA LYS A 165 -3.89 0.95 16.68
C LYS A 165 -2.60 1.17 15.91
N ILE A 166 -2.57 2.08 14.92
CA ILE A 166 -1.45 2.20 13.97
C ILE A 166 -0.77 3.58 13.94
N LYS A 167 -1.29 4.56 14.69
CA LYS A 167 -0.65 5.88 14.84
C LYS A 167 0.54 5.81 15.79
N LYS A 168 1.49 6.72 15.57
CA LYS A 168 2.56 7.03 16.54
C LYS A 168 1.98 7.62 17.82
#